data_AF-A0A1X3RMM1-F1
#
_entry.id   AF-A0A1X3RMM1-F1
#
_cell.length_a   1.000
_cell.length_b   1.000
_cell.length_c   1.000
_cell.angle_alpha   90.00
_cell.angle_beta   90.00
_cell.angle_gamma   90.00
#
_symmetry.space_group_name_H-M   'P 1'
#
loop_
_entity.id
_entity.type
_entity.pdbx_description
1 polymer ?
#
loop_
_entity_poly.entity_id
_entity_poly.type
_entity_poly.pdbx_seq_one_letter_code
_entity_poly.pdbx_strand_id
1 'polypeptide(L)'
;MYNLNRAIDAANAIGTTLKTSWADKEARVRQMEKILDNDEYLKYSPPESKGAAIAALIEKNFWDEVASPASHQGEVCEGGTTFASRKRAILAVLRWVQSKREYENIMQHLSTTIGDKGDWKTNEARVITFLAEGEQPREYGYDASFIPGAQKVIITPSHYAENLHAIYTHLPDAPAVSPGHPNEFMLPLTPVSPSFLHSCTTYITTQHGR
;
A
#
# COMPACT_ATOMS: atom_id res chain seq x y z
N MET A 1 -28.36 4.16 14.00
CA MET A 1 -27.56 3.75 15.17
C MET A 1 -26.68 2.52 14.94
N TYR A 2 -27.00 1.60 14.00
CA TYR A 2 -26.18 0.40 13.74
C TYR A 2 -24.78 0.65 13.13
N ASN A 3 -24.63 1.66 12.25
CA ASN A 3 -23.37 1.90 11.55
C ASN A 3 -22.29 2.57 12.43
N LEU A 4 -22.70 3.39 13.41
CA LEU A 4 -21.78 4.05 14.34
C LEU A 4 -21.11 3.02 15.27
N ASN A 5 -21.89 2.06 15.77
CA ASN A 5 -21.36 0.97 16.60
C ASN A 5 -20.37 0.10 15.81
N ARG A 6 -20.68 -0.22 14.54
CA ARG A 6 -19.77 -0.97 13.67
C ARG A 6 -18.43 -0.24 13.40
N ALA A 7 -18.46 1.09 13.22
CA ALA A 7 -17.24 1.88 13.03
C ALA A 7 -16.39 1.93 14.32
N ILE A 8 -17.03 2.06 15.48
CA ILE A 8 -16.36 2.02 16.79
C ILE A 8 -15.75 0.64 17.05
N ASP A 9 -16.48 -0.43 16.75
CA ASP A 9 -16.00 -1.81 16.91
C ASP A 9 -14.83 -2.10 15.98
N ALA A 10 -14.87 -1.64 14.72
CA ALA A 10 -13.77 -1.74 13.78
C ALA A 10 -12.53 -0.96 14.26
N ALA A 11 -12.72 0.30 14.71
CA ALA A 11 -11.65 1.12 15.26
C ALA A 11 -10.99 0.47 16.48
N ASN A 12 -11.78 -0.09 17.40
CA ASN A 12 -11.27 -0.76 18.60
C ASN A 12 -10.54 -2.08 18.27
N ALA A 13 -11.08 -2.88 17.35
CA ALA A 13 -10.44 -4.12 16.90
C ALA A 13 -9.12 -3.86 16.17
N ILE A 14 -9.06 -2.81 15.34
CA ILE A 14 -7.83 -2.40 14.66
C ILE A 14 -6.84 -1.82 15.68
N GLY A 15 -7.28 -0.95 16.58
CA GLY A 15 -6.43 -0.34 17.61
C GLY A 15 -5.78 -1.35 18.55
N THR A 16 -6.50 -2.40 18.96
CA THR A 16 -5.94 -3.50 19.77
C THR A 16 -4.94 -4.34 18.98
N THR A 17 -5.28 -4.71 17.74
CA THR A 17 -4.38 -5.45 16.84
C THR A 17 -3.09 -4.67 16.57
N LEU A 18 -3.20 -3.36 16.34
CA LEU A 18 -2.07 -2.45 16.11
C LEU A 18 -1.14 -2.37 17.32
N LYS A 19 -1.71 -2.19 18.52
CA LYS A 19 -0.91 -2.15 19.76
C LYS A 19 -0.10 -3.43 19.95
N THR A 20 -0.67 -4.58 19.63
CA THR A 20 0.03 -5.87 19.71
C THR A 20 1.08 -6.01 18.60
N SER A 21 0.79 -5.56 17.37
CA SER A 21 1.74 -5.64 16.25
C SER A 21 2.97 -4.74 16.43
N TRP A 22 2.86 -3.67 17.23
CA TRP A 22 4.00 -2.83 17.57
C TRP A 22 5.01 -3.52 18.49
N ALA A 23 4.56 -4.43 19.37
CA ALA A 23 5.44 -5.14 20.29
C ALA A 23 5.97 -6.47 19.72
N ASP A 24 5.34 -7.03 18.67
CA ASP A 24 5.61 -8.39 18.20
C ASP A 24 5.67 -8.49 16.65
N LYS A 25 6.77 -9.08 16.16
CA LYS A 25 7.03 -9.34 14.72
C LYS A 25 5.97 -10.24 14.09
N GLU A 26 5.56 -11.30 14.78
CA GLU A 26 4.58 -12.26 14.27
C GLU A 26 3.18 -11.62 14.19
N ALA A 27 2.88 -10.70 15.10
CA ALA A 27 1.64 -9.93 15.05
C ALA A 27 1.59 -8.96 13.85
N ARG A 28 2.74 -8.45 13.37
CA ARG A 28 2.80 -7.65 12.12
C ARG A 28 2.55 -8.48 10.87
N VAL A 29 3.09 -9.70 10.80
CA VAL A 29 2.81 -10.64 9.69
C VAL A 29 1.32 -10.98 9.67
N ARG A 30 0.76 -11.39 10.81
CA ARG A 30 -0.66 -11.70 10.92
C ARG A 30 -1.55 -10.51 10.57
N GLN A 31 -1.12 -9.30 10.92
CA GLN A 31 -1.83 -8.08 10.53
C GLN A 31 -1.81 -7.89 9.00
N MET A 32 -0.64 -8.03 8.37
CA MET A 32 -0.51 -7.96 6.91
C MET A 32 -1.37 -9.02 6.21
N GLU A 33 -1.27 -10.28 6.64
CA GLU A 33 -2.07 -11.39 6.10
C GLU A 33 -3.57 -11.12 6.25
N LYS A 34 -4.00 -10.61 7.42
CA LYS A 34 -5.40 -10.24 7.65
C LYS A 34 -5.89 -9.12 6.74
N ILE A 35 -5.04 -8.12 6.46
CA ILE A 35 -5.36 -7.04 5.51
C ILE A 35 -5.53 -7.63 4.10
N LEU A 36 -4.63 -8.53 3.68
CA LEU A 36 -4.66 -9.16 2.36
C LEU A 36 -5.81 -10.15 2.20
N ASP A 37 -6.20 -10.84 3.27
CA ASP A 37 -7.30 -11.81 3.28
C ASP A 37 -8.67 -11.12 3.19
N ASN A 38 -8.88 -10.05 3.98
CA ASN A 38 -10.15 -9.35 3.99
C ASN A 38 -10.01 -7.89 4.42
N ASP A 39 -9.88 -6.97 3.46
CA ASP A 39 -9.77 -5.53 3.73
C ASP A 39 -11.09 -4.84 4.13
N GLU A 40 -12.24 -5.53 4.15
CA GLU A 40 -13.54 -4.89 4.38
C GLU A 40 -13.67 -4.24 5.76
N TYR A 41 -12.93 -4.73 6.76
CA TYR A 41 -12.93 -4.11 8.08
C TYR A 41 -12.25 -2.72 8.07
N LEU A 42 -11.44 -2.41 7.06
CA LEU A 42 -10.83 -1.10 6.86
C LEU A 42 -11.78 -0.11 6.17
N LYS A 43 -12.89 -0.58 5.62
CA LYS A 43 -13.90 0.26 4.97
C LYS A 43 -14.46 1.34 5.88
N TYR A 44 -14.63 1.02 7.16
CA TYR A 44 -15.20 1.92 8.18
C TYR A 44 -14.18 2.31 9.24
N SER A 45 -12.90 2.02 9.03
CA SER A 45 -11.87 2.36 10.00
C SER A 45 -11.52 3.85 9.91
N PRO A 46 -11.22 4.49 11.04
CA PRO A 46 -10.86 5.90 11.06
C PRO A 46 -9.46 6.11 10.44
N PRO A 47 -9.16 7.31 9.89
CA PRO A 47 -7.87 7.64 9.30
C PRO A 47 -6.67 7.30 10.19
N GLU A 48 -6.81 7.48 11.50
CA GLU A 48 -5.81 7.17 12.53
C GLU A 48 -5.42 5.69 12.52
N SER A 49 -6.42 4.81 12.43
CA SER A 49 -6.21 3.36 12.39
C SER A 49 -5.58 2.90 11.09
N LYS A 50 -5.97 3.51 9.96
CA LYS A 50 -5.36 3.26 8.65
C LYS A 50 -3.89 3.73 8.64
N GLY A 51 -3.61 4.93 9.15
CA GLY A 51 -2.25 5.49 9.22
C GLY A 51 -1.33 4.64 10.10
N ALA A 52 -1.81 4.21 11.26
CA ALA A 52 -1.10 3.31 12.14
C ALA A 52 -0.81 1.93 11.51
N ALA A 53 -1.74 1.40 10.70
CA ALA A 53 -1.53 0.16 9.97
C ALA A 53 -0.43 0.30 8.91
N ILE A 54 -0.44 1.40 8.15
CA ILE A 54 0.63 1.67 7.17
C ILE A 54 1.97 1.86 7.89
N ALA A 55 2.01 2.58 9.01
CA ALA A 55 3.21 2.77 9.81
C ALA A 55 3.83 1.43 10.26
N ALA A 56 2.99 0.48 10.71
CA ALA A 56 3.45 -0.87 11.09
C ALA A 56 4.00 -1.68 9.91
N LEU A 57 3.48 -1.46 8.69
CA LEU A 57 3.91 -2.16 7.48
C LEU A 57 5.23 -1.64 6.91
N ILE A 58 5.50 -0.33 7.00
CA ILE A 58 6.72 0.30 6.47
C ILE A 58 7.92 0.27 7.42
N GLU A 59 7.70 -0.06 8.70
CA GLU A 59 8.77 -0.11 9.71
C GLU A 59 9.78 -1.21 9.37
N LYS A 60 11.07 -0.86 9.31
CA LYS A 60 12.16 -1.76 8.88
C LYS A 60 13.08 -2.20 10.01
N ASN A 61 13.25 -1.38 11.05
CA ASN A 61 14.30 -1.57 12.07
C ASN A 61 14.07 -2.74 13.03
N PHE A 62 13.05 -3.56 12.77
CA PHE A 62 12.68 -4.75 13.55
C PHE A 62 12.63 -6.03 12.69
N TRP A 63 13.15 -5.98 11.45
CA TRP A 63 12.95 -7.00 10.42
C TRP A 63 14.20 -7.80 9.97
N ASP A 64 15.39 -7.57 10.52
CA ASP A 64 16.57 -8.42 10.23
C ASP A 64 16.92 -9.34 11.41
N GLU A 65 17.38 -10.58 11.25
CA GLU A 65 18.06 -11.21 10.10
C GLU A 65 17.19 -12.34 9.48
N VAL A 66 17.21 -12.50 8.15
CA VAL A 66 16.52 -13.58 7.40
C VAL A 66 15.00 -13.38 7.23
N ALA A 67 14.65 -12.66 6.15
CA ALA A 67 13.40 -12.70 5.38
C ALA A 67 12.29 -13.63 5.93
N SER A 68 11.23 -13.06 6.53
CA SER A 68 9.96 -13.80 6.59
C SER A 68 9.50 -13.99 5.14
N PRO A 69 9.44 -15.23 4.61
CA PRO A 69 9.07 -15.45 3.22
C PRO A 69 7.70 -14.86 2.89
N ALA A 70 6.77 -14.88 3.86
CA ALA A 70 5.45 -14.27 3.73
C ALA A 70 5.51 -12.77 3.40
N SER A 71 6.50 -12.05 3.93
CA SER A 71 6.67 -10.60 3.74
C SER A 71 7.21 -10.23 2.35
N HIS A 72 7.85 -11.18 1.67
CA HIS A 72 8.37 -11.03 0.30
C HIS A 72 7.55 -11.81 -0.71
N GLN A 73 6.52 -12.53 -0.28
CA GLN A 73 5.71 -13.37 -1.15
C GLN A 73 4.95 -12.51 -2.15
N GLY A 74 5.46 -12.50 -3.38
CA GLY A 74 4.82 -11.89 -4.52
C GLY A 74 3.78 -12.82 -5.15
N GLU A 75 2.85 -12.23 -5.87
CA GLU A 75 2.01 -12.95 -6.83
C GLU A 75 2.84 -13.36 -8.06
N VAL A 76 2.24 -14.20 -8.93
CA VAL A 76 2.92 -14.80 -10.10
C VAL A 76 3.60 -13.75 -10.99
N CYS A 77 3.02 -12.55 -11.09
CA CYS A 77 3.55 -11.47 -11.91
C CYS A 77 4.51 -10.52 -11.19
N GLU A 78 4.81 -10.70 -9.90
CA GLU A 78 5.65 -9.79 -9.08
C GLU A 78 7.11 -10.28 -8.95
N GLY A 79 7.61 -10.95 -9.99
CA GLY A 79 8.95 -11.52 -9.99
C GLY A 79 10.01 -10.46 -9.70
N GLY A 80 10.85 -10.68 -8.68
CA GLY A 80 11.96 -9.80 -8.31
C GLY A 80 11.59 -8.59 -7.44
N THR A 81 10.32 -8.44 -7.05
CA THR A 81 9.87 -7.35 -6.18
C THR A 81 10.22 -7.62 -4.72
N THR A 82 10.85 -6.64 -4.06
CA THR A 82 11.09 -6.67 -2.61
C THR A 82 9.82 -6.29 -1.85
N PHE A 83 9.51 -6.99 -0.75
CA PHE A 83 8.37 -6.71 0.12
C PHE A 83 6.99 -6.72 -0.55
N ALA A 84 6.81 -7.51 -1.61
CA ALA A 84 5.62 -7.49 -2.47
C ALA A 84 4.29 -7.55 -1.69
N SER A 85 4.15 -8.49 -0.75
CA SER A 85 2.94 -8.62 0.08
C SER A 85 2.70 -7.40 0.99
N ARG A 86 3.75 -6.79 1.54
CA ARG A 86 3.62 -5.55 2.33
C ARG A 86 3.17 -4.37 1.47
N LYS A 87 3.73 -4.23 0.27
CA LYS A 87 3.34 -3.18 -0.66
C LYS A 87 1.87 -3.32 -1.06
N ARG A 88 1.41 -4.54 -1.38
CA ARG A 88 -0.01 -4.84 -1.62
C ARG A 88 -0.88 -4.52 -0.40
N ALA A 89 -0.44 -4.90 0.81
CA ALA A 89 -1.18 -4.60 2.03
C ALA A 89 -1.34 -3.09 2.27
N ILE A 90 -0.29 -2.29 2.01
CA ILE A 90 -0.36 -0.82 2.10
C ILE A 90 -1.43 -0.28 1.15
N LEU A 91 -1.45 -0.72 -0.11
CA LEU A 91 -2.46 -0.28 -1.07
C LEU A 91 -3.87 -0.77 -0.69
N ALA A 92 -4.00 -1.99 -0.15
CA ALA A 92 -5.27 -2.51 0.35
C ALA A 92 -5.83 -1.66 1.51
N VAL A 93 -4.97 -1.12 2.40
CA VAL A 93 -5.42 -0.15 3.42
C VAL A 93 -6.03 1.10 2.80
N LEU A 94 -5.52 1.53 1.64
CA LEU A 94 -5.97 2.71 0.92
C LEU A 94 -7.16 2.45 -0.01
N ARG A 95 -7.57 1.19 -0.21
CA ARG A 95 -8.66 0.80 -1.12
C ARG A 95 -9.96 1.57 -0.86
N TRP A 96 -10.27 1.86 0.39
CA TRP A 96 -11.54 2.47 0.78
C TRP A 96 -11.45 3.98 1.05
N VAL A 97 -10.36 4.64 0.66
CA VAL A 97 -10.21 6.09 0.80
C VAL A 97 -11.15 6.81 -0.16
N GLN A 98 -11.89 7.80 0.35
CA GLN A 98 -12.95 8.49 -0.40
C GLN A 98 -12.56 9.89 -0.88
N SER A 99 -11.51 10.50 -0.33
CA SER A 99 -11.10 11.87 -0.70
C SER A 99 -9.62 12.14 -0.41
N LYS A 100 -9.06 13.17 -1.06
CA LYS A 100 -7.70 13.66 -0.78
C LYS A 100 -7.52 14.05 0.68
N ARG A 101 -8.53 14.70 1.28
CA ARG A 101 -8.49 15.05 2.71
C ARG A 101 -8.42 13.83 3.63
N GLU A 102 -9.14 12.76 3.31
CA GLU A 102 -9.03 11.51 4.07
C GLU A 102 -7.62 10.90 3.90
N TYR A 103 -7.10 10.85 2.68
CA TYR A 103 -5.73 10.40 2.41
C TYR A 103 -4.69 11.20 3.19
N GLU A 104 -4.75 12.52 3.13
CA GLU A 104 -3.85 13.42 3.86
C GLU A 104 -3.94 13.15 5.37
N ASN A 105 -5.14 13.01 5.93
CA ASN A 105 -5.33 12.68 7.34
C ASN A 105 -4.71 11.31 7.70
N ILE A 106 -4.85 10.30 6.84
CA ILE A 106 -4.20 8.99 7.04
C ILE A 106 -2.68 9.17 7.11
N MET A 107 -2.11 9.94 6.18
CA MET A 107 -0.67 10.21 6.14
C MET A 107 -0.20 11.07 7.33
N GLN A 108 -1.02 12.00 7.83
CA GLN A 108 -0.72 12.73 9.08
C GLN A 108 -0.59 11.76 10.25
N HIS A 109 -1.40 10.70 10.28
CA HIS A 109 -1.41 9.68 11.33
C HIS A 109 -0.51 8.48 11.05
N LEU A 110 0.50 8.63 10.20
CA LEU A 110 1.53 7.61 9.96
C LEU A 110 2.49 7.50 11.16
N SER A 111 1.97 7.02 12.28
CA SER A 111 2.69 6.83 13.53
C SER A 111 2.36 5.47 14.16
N THR A 112 3.34 4.90 14.85
CA THR A 112 3.15 3.74 15.74
C THR A 112 2.56 4.14 17.09
N THR A 113 2.11 5.37 17.25
CA THR A 113 1.37 5.84 18.43
C THR A 113 0.03 6.39 17.94
N ILE A 114 -1.07 5.79 18.41
CA ILE A 114 -2.41 6.22 18.01
C ILE A 114 -2.65 7.65 18.51
N GLY A 115 -2.98 8.56 17.59
CA GLY A 115 -3.28 9.95 17.90
C GLY A 115 -2.14 10.92 17.62
N ASP A 116 -0.91 10.43 17.43
CA ASP A 116 0.21 11.26 16.98
C ASP A 116 -0.04 11.74 15.55
N LYS A 117 0.36 12.99 15.31
CA LYS A 117 0.25 13.67 14.01
C LYS A 117 1.62 14.15 13.57
N GLY A 118 1.93 13.90 12.31
CA GLY A 118 3.09 14.44 11.60
C GLY A 118 2.68 15.25 10.38
N ASP A 119 3.68 15.78 9.69
CA ASP A 119 3.49 16.38 8.37
C ASP A 119 3.16 15.29 7.34
N TRP A 120 2.05 15.46 6.64
CA TRP A 120 1.53 14.44 5.74
C TRP A 120 2.43 14.20 4.54
N LYS A 121 3.10 15.24 4.02
CA LYS A 121 4.02 15.12 2.87
C LYS A 121 5.28 14.38 3.24
N THR A 122 5.83 14.69 4.42
CA THR A 122 6.99 14.00 4.99
C THR A 122 6.68 12.51 5.20
N ASN A 123 5.49 12.22 5.73
CA ASN A 123 5.05 10.85 5.95
C ASN A 123 4.75 10.10 4.65
N GLU A 124 4.10 10.76 3.68
CA GLU A 124 3.87 10.21 2.34
C GLU A 124 5.21 9.87 1.67
N ALA A 125 6.20 10.76 1.73
CA ALA A 125 7.53 10.51 1.17
C ALA A 125 8.21 9.26 1.78
N ARG A 126 7.97 8.97 3.07
CA ARG A 126 8.45 7.73 3.72
C ARG A 126 7.77 6.49 3.14
N VAL A 127 6.46 6.54 2.91
CA VAL A 127 5.71 5.44 2.28
C VAL A 127 6.18 5.24 0.84
N ILE A 128 6.31 6.32 0.06
CA ILE A 128 6.83 6.28 -1.32
C ILE A 128 8.23 5.64 -1.34
N THR A 129 9.12 6.06 -0.45
CA THR A 129 10.47 5.52 -0.36
C THR A 129 10.45 4.01 -0.09
N PHE A 130 9.57 3.54 0.80
CA PHE A 130 9.38 2.10 1.05
C PHE A 130 8.81 1.36 -0.17
N LEU A 131 7.80 1.94 -0.83
CA LEU A 131 7.19 1.33 -2.01
C LEU A 131 8.17 1.28 -3.19
N ALA A 132 9.08 2.25 -3.35
CA ALA A 132 10.06 2.29 -4.42
C ALA A 132 11.21 1.27 -4.27
N GLU A 133 11.30 0.57 -3.13
CA GLU A 133 12.41 -0.35 -2.89
C GLU A 133 12.35 -1.56 -3.81
N GLY A 134 13.45 -1.78 -4.54
CA GLY A 134 13.52 -2.85 -5.54
C GLY A 134 12.78 -2.53 -6.84
N GLU A 135 12.30 -1.30 -7.04
CA GLU A 135 11.62 -0.87 -8.28
C GLU A 135 12.59 -0.37 -9.37
N GLN A 136 13.89 -0.65 -9.24
CA GLN A 136 14.88 -0.29 -10.25
C GLN A 136 14.94 -1.34 -11.36
N PRO A 137 14.87 -0.94 -12.65
CA PRO A 137 15.01 -1.87 -13.77
C PRO A 137 16.33 -2.65 -13.69
N ARG A 138 16.27 -3.94 -14.02
CA ARG A 138 17.44 -4.80 -14.11
C ARG A 138 17.64 -5.25 -15.54
N GLU A 139 18.85 -5.05 -16.04
CA GLU A 139 19.23 -5.46 -17.40
C GLU A 139 20.08 -6.73 -17.35
N TYR A 140 19.75 -7.69 -18.22
CA TYR A 140 20.49 -8.93 -18.40
C TYR A 140 20.82 -9.12 -19.88
N GLY A 141 22.03 -9.62 -20.16
CA GLY A 141 22.51 -9.79 -21.53
C GLY A 141 23.11 -8.52 -22.11
N TYR A 142 23.28 -8.49 -23.44
CA TYR A 142 23.99 -7.42 -24.14
C TYR A 142 23.38 -7.25 -25.53
N ASP A 143 23.04 -6.02 -25.92
CA ASP A 143 22.52 -5.65 -27.23
C ASP A 143 23.64 -5.08 -28.11
N ALA A 144 24.70 -5.88 -28.30
CA ALA A 144 25.78 -5.50 -29.19
C ALA A 144 25.29 -5.33 -30.62
N SER A 145 25.54 -4.17 -31.24
CA SER A 145 25.20 -3.94 -32.64
C SER A 145 25.97 -4.84 -33.62
N PHE A 146 27.00 -5.53 -33.14
CA PHE A 146 27.93 -6.32 -33.94
C PHE A 146 27.79 -7.84 -33.72
N ILE A 147 26.94 -8.30 -32.78
CA ILE A 147 26.69 -9.73 -32.56
C ILE A 147 25.25 -10.04 -33.00
N PRO A 148 25.05 -10.68 -34.18
CA PRO A 148 23.73 -11.08 -34.64
C PRO A 148 23.06 -12.02 -33.64
N GLY A 149 21.83 -11.69 -33.25
CA GLY A 149 21.06 -12.51 -32.30
C GLY A 149 21.39 -12.30 -30.82
N ALA A 150 22.25 -11.33 -30.48
CA ALA A 150 22.43 -10.93 -29.09
C ALA A 150 21.12 -10.38 -28.52
N GLN A 151 20.74 -10.87 -27.34
CA GLN A 151 19.51 -10.51 -26.64
C GLN A 151 19.85 -9.72 -25.38
N LYS A 152 19.12 -8.64 -25.18
CA LYS A 152 19.08 -7.89 -23.92
C LYS A 152 17.67 -8.00 -23.35
N VAL A 153 17.58 -8.42 -22.10
CA VAL A 153 16.33 -8.54 -21.35
C VAL A 153 16.33 -7.44 -20.30
N ILE A 154 15.35 -6.54 -20.37
CA ILE A 154 15.10 -5.51 -19.37
C ILE A 154 13.92 -5.99 -18.53
N ILE A 155 14.16 -6.18 -17.24
CA ILE A 155 13.13 -6.48 -16.25
C ILE A 155 12.77 -5.16 -15.59
N THR A 156 11.55 -4.67 -15.84
CA THR A 156 11.01 -3.51 -15.15
C THR A 156 10.13 -4.02 -14.01
N PRO A 157 10.55 -3.89 -12.74
CA PRO A 157 9.77 -4.33 -11.58
C PRO A 157 8.46 -3.55 -11.43
N SER A 158 7.61 -4.01 -10.51
CA SER A 158 6.35 -3.33 -10.14
C SER A 158 6.54 -1.83 -9.81
N HIS A 159 5.51 -1.01 -10.02
CA HIS A 159 5.47 0.45 -9.84
C HIS A 159 4.55 0.86 -8.67
N TYR A 160 4.75 0.29 -7.48
CA TYR A 160 3.93 0.58 -6.30
C TYR A 160 4.04 2.04 -5.86
N ALA A 161 5.21 2.66 -5.99
CA ALA A 161 5.38 4.07 -5.65
C ALA A 161 4.56 4.99 -6.56
N GLU A 162 4.54 4.71 -7.86
CA GLU A 162 3.72 5.45 -8.83
C GLU A 162 2.23 5.22 -8.60
N ASN A 163 1.84 3.98 -8.27
CA ASN A 163 0.47 3.64 -7.92
C ASN A 163 -0.04 4.48 -6.74
N LEU A 164 0.75 4.66 -5.68
CA LEU A 164 0.36 5.50 -4.55
C LEU A 164 0.07 6.95 -4.98
N HIS A 165 0.91 7.53 -5.83
CA HIS A 165 0.67 8.85 -6.41
C HIS A 165 -0.58 8.89 -7.30
N ALA A 166 -0.82 7.83 -8.09
CA ALA A 166 -2.01 7.72 -8.93
C ALA A 166 -3.29 7.66 -8.09
N ILE A 167 -3.28 6.98 -6.94
CA ILE A 167 -4.39 6.99 -5.98
C ILE A 167 -4.69 8.43 -5.56
N TYR A 168 -3.70 9.14 -5.00
CA TYR A 168 -3.91 10.50 -4.48
C TYR A 168 -4.44 11.48 -5.55
N THR A 169 -3.86 11.42 -6.75
CA THR A 169 -4.25 12.32 -7.86
C THR A 169 -5.67 12.10 -8.37
N HIS A 170 -6.19 10.86 -8.30
CA HIS A 170 -7.54 10.51 -8.75
C HIS A 170 -8.61 10.62 -7.66
N LEU A 171 -8.22 10.83 -6.40
CA LEU A 171 -9.18 11.08 -5.33
C LEU A 171 -9.84 12.47 -5.49
N PRO A 172 -11.13 12.62 -5.14
CA PRO A 172 -11.79 13.92 -5.14
C PRO A 172 -11.28 14.82 -3.99
N ASP A 173 -11.28 16.15 -4.19
CA ASP A 173 -10.76 17.14 -3.21
C ASP A 173 -11.58 17.23 -1.90
N ALA A 174 -12.84 16.78 -1.92
CA ALA A 174 -13.72 16.67 -0.76
C ALA A 174 -14.63 15.44 -0.95
N PRO A 175 -15.22 14.83 0.10
CA PRO A 175 -16.34 13.93 -0.16
C PRO A 175 -17.39 14.75 -0.93
N ALA A 176 -17.98 14.16 -1.97
CA ALA A 176 -18.97 14.79 -2.84
C ALA A 176 -20.30 15.13 -2.11
N VAL A 177 -20.31 15.17 -0.78
CA VAL A 177 -21.48 15.34 0.05
C VAL A 177 -21.29 16.53 0.97
N SER A 178 -22.09 17.58 0.76
CA SER A 178 -22.11 18.74 1.64
C SER A 178 -22.49 18.33 3.08
N PRO A 179 -21.85 18.92 4.11
CA PRO A 179 -22.23 18.70 5.50
C PRO A 179 -23.74 18.94 5.69
N GLY A 180 -24.47 17.94 6.18
CA GLY A 180 -25.92 18.03 6.42
C GLY A 180 -26.82 17.43 5.34
N HIS A 181 -26.25 16.73 4.34
CA HIS A 181 -27.05 15.96 3.40
C HIS A 181 -27.68 14.74 4.11
N PRO A 182 -29.00 14.49 3.97
CA PRO A 182 -29.68 13.39 4.68
C PRO A 182 -29.13 11.98 4.35
N ASN A 183 -28.33 11.86 3.27
CA ASN A 183 -27.70 10.62 2.82
C ASN A 183 -26.15 10.63 2.98
N GLU A 184 -25.58 11.53 3.77
CA GLU A 184 -24.12 11.63 4.05
C GLU A 184 -23.51 10.31 4.54
N PHE A 185 -24.34 9.42 5.13
CA PHE A 185 -23.97 8.09 5.58
C PHE A 185 -24.54 6.93 4.74
N MET A 186 -25.22 7.22 3.62
CA MET A 186 -25.95 6.22 2.81
C MET A 186 -25.45 6.07 1.37
N LEU A 187 -24.55 6.92 0.88
CA LEU A 187 -23.92 6.68 -0.41
C LEU A 187 -22.91 5.53 -0.29
N PRO A 188 -22.96 4.55 -1.20
CA PRO A 188 -22.03 3.42 -1.15
C PRO A 188 -20.60 3.93 -1.33
N LEU A 189 -19.72 3.61 -0.37
CA LEU A 189 -18.29 3.89 -0.48
C LEU A 189 -17.75 3.26 -1.77
N THR A 190 -17.05 4.06 -2.55
CA THR A 190 -16.47 3.60 -3.82
C THR A 190 -15.03 3.17 -3.56
N PRO A 191 -14.65 1.93 -3.89
CA PRO A 191 -13.25 1.53 -3.76
C PRO A 191 -12.41 2.24 -4.81
N VAL A 192 -11.15 2.51 -4.46
CA VAL A 192 -10.10 2.92 -5.39
C VAL A 192 -10.01 1.92 -6.54
N SER A 193 -9.75 2.41 -7.76
CA SER A 193 -9.62 1.58 -8.96
C SER A 193 -8.62 0.44 -8.73
N PRO A 194 -8.98 -0.82 -9.05
CA PRO A 194 -8.07 -1.96 -8.92
C PRO A 194 -6.76 -1.78 -9.70
N SER A 195 -6.76 -0.99 -10.78
CA SER A 195 -5.56 -0.65 -11.56
C SER A 195 -4.48 0.05 -10.74
N PHE A 196 -4.85 0.73 -9.65
CA PHE A 196 -3.90 1.39 -8.75
C PHE A 196 -3.54 0.55 -7.53
N LEU A 197 -4.20 -0.59 -7.32
CA LEU A 197 -4.00 -1.47 -6.15
C LEU A 197 -3.06 -2.64 -6.45
N HIS A 198 -2.82 -2.92 -7.73
CA HIS A 198 -1.98 -4.02 -8.20
C HIS A 198 -0.89 -3.49 -9.13
N SER A 199 0.26 -4.17 -9.12
CA SER A 199 1.32 -3.94 -10.08
C SER A 199 2.04 -5.24 -10.40
N CYS A 200 2.45 -5.40 -11.67
CA CYS A 200 3.21 -6.56 -12.14
C CYS A 200 4.57 -6.14 -12.69
N THR A 201 5.55 -7.02 -12.58
CA THR A 201 6.84 -6.94 -13.28
C THR A 201 6.63 -7.16 -14.77
N THR A 202 7.28 -6.35 -15.60
CA THR A 202 7.28 -6.48 -17.05
C THR A 202 8.65 -6.88 -17.57
N TYR A 203 8.66 -7.63 -18.68
CA TYR A 203 9.88 -8.12 -19.33
C TYR A 203 9.90 -7.60 -20.76
N ILE A 204 10.94 -6.85 -21.12
CA ILE A 204 11.18 -6.36 -22.47
C ILE A 204 12.41 -7.08 -23.00
N THR A 205 12.27 -7.77 -24.13
CA THR A 205 13.41 -8.39 -24.83
C THR A 205 13.70 -7.59 -26.09
N THR A 206 14.93 -7.07 -26.19
CA THR A 206 15.44 -6.46 -27.41
C THR A 206 16.44 -7.42 -28.06
N GLN A 207 16.41 -7.52 -29.38
CA GLN A 207 17.30 -8.36 -30.16
C GLN A 207 17.88 -7.53 -31.31
N HIS A 208 19.20 -7.56 -31.46
CA HIS A 208 19.86 -6.87 -32.56
C HIS A 208 19.77 -7.66 -33.88
N GLY A 209 19.37 -6.99 -34.97
CA GLY A 209 19.45 -7.51 -36.34
C GLY A 209 18.22 -8.29 -36.85
N ARG A 210 17.01 -7.77 -36.65
CA ARG A 210 15.82 -8.20 -37.43
C ARG A 210 15.46 -7.19 -38.49
#